data_AF-A0A6B9CIM9-F1
#
_entry.id   AF-A0A6B9CIM9-F1
#
_cell.length_a   1.000
_cell.length_b   1.000
_cell.length_c   1.000
_cell.angle_alpha   90.00
_cell.angle_beta   90.00
_cell.angle_gamma   90.00
#
_symmetry.space_group_name_H-M   'P 1'
#
loop_
_entity.id
_entity.type
_entity.pdbx_description
1 polymer ?
#
loop_
_entity_poly.entity_id
_entity_poly.type
_entity_poly.pdbx_seq_one_letter_code
_entity_poly.pdbx_strand_id
1 'polypeptide(L)'
;MDVKLATYTTFRDRIQNLMLCGGVRPYEGKFHLCRIIAFYGIFMLVTLVGKISLICVANIKNILMVTQSVSLIFSLSTLFLKIIVCMVYREDMLMLEKNLGGKFEKELKKEENRPILLERITVYTKLMYILALLLFPSLFIPTTLPILMAIKGNNYIYIYLGNYPFPVTGGSPLYW
;
A
#
# COMPACT_ATOMS: atom_id res chain seq x y z
N MET A 1 19.30 4.41 -27.83
CA MET A 1 18.85 4.86 -26.50
C MET A 1 19.24 3.76 -25.51
N ASP A 2 20.11 4.06 -24.54
CA ASP A 2 20.68 3.05 -23.64
C ASP A 2 19.59 2.27 -22.90
N VAL A 3 19.67 0.94 -22.91
CA VAL A 3 18.68 0.03 -22.27
C VAL A 3 18.42 0.38 -20.80
N LYS A 4 19.46 0.83 -20.09
CA LYS A 4 19.36 1.29 -18.70
C LYS A 4 18.56 2.58 -18.54
N LEU A 5 18.66 3.50 -19.51
CA LEU A 5 17.92 4.75 -19.51
C LEU A 5 16.42 4.48 -19.74
N ALA A 6 16.08 3.59 -20.68
CA ALA A 6 14.70 3.14 -20.91
C ALA A 6 14.12 2.40 -19.69
N THR A 7 14.95 1.62 -18.98
CA THR A 7 14.56 0.97 -17.72
C THR A 7 14.26 2.01 -16.65
N TYR A 8 15.08 3.05 -16.54
CA TYR A 8 14.86 4.15 -15.60
C TYR A 8 13.57 4.93 -15.87
N THR A 9 13.29 5.29 -17.13
CA THR A 9 12.04 6.01 -17.46
C THR A 9 10.83 5.17 -17.11
N THR A 10 10.84 3.89 -17.48
CA THR A 10 9.76 2.95 -17.15
C THR A 10 9.59 2.79 -15.63
N PHE A 11 10.70 2.67 -14.90
CA PHE A 11 10.68 2.59 -13.43
C PHE A 11 10.08 3.84 -12.80
N ARG A 12 10.52 5.02 -13.24
CA ARG A 12 10.02 6.31 -12.76
C ARG A 12 8.51 6.44 -12.99
N ASP A 13 8.05 6.19 -14.21
CA ASP A 13 6.64 6.32 -14.57
C ASP A 13 5.78 5.35 -13.75
N ARG A 14 6.27 4.11 -13.54
CA ARG A 14 5.57 3.12 -12.72
C ARG A 14 5.51 3.49 -11.25
N ILE A 15 6.60 3.96 -10.66
CA ILE A 15 6.59 4.47 -9.28
C ILE A 15 5.62 5.64 -9.14
N GLN A 16 5.68 6.58 -10.10
CA GLN A 16 4.79 7.73 -10.11
C GLN A 16 3.32 7.32 -10.19
N ASN A 17 2.99 6.37 -11.07
CA ASN A 17 1.65 5.81 -11.16
C ASN A 17 1.24 5.04 -9.89
N LEU A 18 2.16 4.28 -9.29
CA LEU A 18 1.90 3.55 -8.04
C LEU A 18 1.61 4.52 -6.89
N MET A 19 2.38 5.60 -6.76
CA MET A 19 2.14 6.63 -5.73
C MET A 19 0.84 7.41 -5.97
N LEU A 20 0.44 7.59 -7.23
CA LEU A 20 -0.88 8.15 -7.59
C LEU A 20 -2.01 7.18 -7.20
N CYS A 21 -1.89 5.89 -7.53
CA CYS A 21 -2.82 4.84 -7.11
C CYS A 21 -2.86 4.63 -5.59
N GLY A 22 -1.77 4.91 -4.89
CA GLY A 22 -1.72 4.90 -3.43
C GLY A 22 -2.36 6.16 -2.80
N GLY A 23 -2.76 7.15 -3.60
CA GLY A 23 -3.28 8.42 -3.11
C GLY A 23 -2.24 9.30 -2.40
N VAL A 24 -0.95 8.92 -2.47
CA VAL A 24 0.16 9.58 -1.78
C VAL A 24 0.72 10.72 -2.62
N ARG A 25 0.74 10.57 -3.95
CA ARG A 25 1.33 11.60 -4.81
C ARG A 25 0.38 12.78 -5.03
N PRO A 26 0.82 14.02 -4.74
CA PRO A 26 0.17 15.21 -5.25
C PRO A 26 0.10 15.25 -6.78
N TYR A 27 -1.09 15.15 -7.36
CA TYR A 27 -1.29 15.53 -8.75
C TYR A 27 -1.50 17.04 -8.88
N GLU A 28 -0.76 17.72 -9.75
CA GLU A 28 -0.85 19.18 -9.94
C GLU A 28 -2.14 19.60 -10.69
N GLY A 29 -2.88 18.66 -11.27
CA GLY A 29 -4.17 18.90 -11.93
C GLY A 29 -5.42 18.65 -11.06
N LYS A 30 -6.59 19.12 -11.53
CA LYS A 30 -7.91 19.00 -10.88
C LYS A 30 -8.55 17.60 -10.99
N PHE A 31 -7.81 16.52 -10.73
CA PHE A 31 -8.37 15.17 -10.80
C PHE A 31 -8.97 14.74 -9.44
N HIS A 32 -10.30 14.84 -9.32
CA HIS A 32 -11.05 14.38 -8.14
C HIS A 32 -10.88 12.88 -7.86
N LEU A 33 -10.60 12.05 -8.89
CA LEU A 33 -10.42 10.60 -8.76
C LEU A 33 -9.24 10.23 -7.85
N CYS A 34 -8.14 10.99 -7.88
CA CYS A 34 -6.99 10.73 -6.99
C CYS A 34 -7.37 10.88 -5.52
N ARG A 35 -8.29 11.80 -5.20
CA ARG A 35 -8.79 12.01 -3.84
C ARG A 35 -9.67 10.84 -3.39
N ILE A 36 -10.55 10.34 -4.26
CA ILE A 36 -11.40 9.18 -4.00
C ILE A 36 -10.56 7.94 -3.72
N ILE A 37 -9.50 7.72 -4.51
CA ILE A 37 -8.57 6.59 -4.31
C ILE A 37 -7.87 6.70 -2.96
N ALA A 38 -7.42 7.89 -2.56
CA ALA A 38 -6.81 8.10 -1.24
C ALA A 38 -7.79 7.82 -0.08
N PHE A 39 -9.03 8.30 -0.20
CA PHE A 39 -10.08 8.02 0.79
C PHE A 39 -10.40 6.52 0.86
N TYR A 40 -10.44 5.83 -0.27
CA TYR A 40 -10.61 4.38 -0.33
C TYR A 40 -9.44 3.66 0.37
N GLY A 41 -8.19 4.06 0.11
CA GLY A 41 -7.01 3.51 0.81
C GLY A 41 -7.08 3.69 2.32
N ILE A 42 -7.48 4.87 2.79
CA ILE A 42 -7.69 5.14 4.22
C ILE A 42 -8.79 4.25 4.80
N PHE A 43 -9.93 4.13 4.11
CA PHE A 43 -11.03 3.26 4.53
C PHE A 43 -10.58 1.80 4.69
N MET A 44 -9.79 1.30 3.73
CA MET A 44 -9.24 -0.05 3.77
C MET A 44 -8.30 -0.26 4.96
N LEU A 45 -7.47 0.73 5.29
CA LEU A 45 -6.60 0.69 6.47
C LEU A 45 -7.39 0.70 7.78
N VAL A 46 -8.38 1.59 7.91
CA VAL A 46 -9.22 1.70 9.12
C VAL A 46 -9.99 0.40 9.37
N THR A 47 -10.59 -0.17 8.32
CA THR A 47 -11.32 -1.44 8.45
C THR A 47 -10.39 -2.60 8.84
N LEU A 48 -9.17 -2.65 8.30
CA LEU A 48 -8.19 -3.68 8.67
C LEU A 48 -7.73 -3.54 10.12
N VAL A 49 -7.40 -2.32 10.57
CA VAL A 49 -7.04 -2.05 11.97
C VAL A 49 -8.19 -2.41 12.91
N GLY A 50 -9.43 -2.08 12.56
CA GLY A 50 -10.62 -2.47 13.32
C GLY A 50 -10.75 -3.99 13.47
N LYS A 51 -10.57 -4.75 12.37
CA LYS A 51 -10.60 -6.22 12.40
C LYS A 51 -9.52 -6.80 13.30
N ILE A 52 -8.28 -6.33 13.18
CA ILE A 52 -7.17 -6.82 14.01
C ILE A 52 -7.40 -6.47 15.48
N SER A 53 -7.97 -5.31 15.76
CA SER A 53 -8.33 -4.90 17.13
C SER A 53 -9.40 -5.83 17.73
N LEU A 54 -10.42 -6.22 16.95
CA LEU A 54 -11.42 -7.20 17.40
C LEU A 54 -10.79 -8.57 17.68
N ILE A 55 -9.87 -9.03 16.84
CA ILE A 55 -9.12 -10.29 17.06
C ILE A 55 -8.28 -10.20 18.34
N CYS A 56 -7.63 -9.05 18.57
CA CYS A 56 -6.84 -8.79 19.76
C CYS A 56 -7.69 -8.87 21.03
N VAL A 57 -8.87 -8.25 21.03
CA VAL A 57 -9.81 -8.27 22.18
C VAL A 57 -10.37 -9.66 22.39
N ALA A 58 -10.77 -10.36 21.33
CA ALA A 58 -11.29 -11.73 21.40
C ALA A 58 -10.28 -12.73 21.98
N ASN A 59 -8.99 -12.51 21.72
CA ASN A 59 -7.90 -13.39 22.12
C ASN A 59 -7.02 -12.79 23.24
N ILE A 60 -7.55 -11.89 24.06
CA ILE A 60 -6.76 -11.16 25.08
C ILE A 60 -6.04 -12.08 26.09
N LYS A 61 -6.55 -13.29 26.30
CA LYS A 61 -5.96 -14.31 27.17
C LYS A 61 -4.75 -15.02 26.53
N ASN A 62 -4.60 -14.95 25.21
CA ASN A 62 -3.50 -15.56 24.47
C ASN A 62 -2.45 -14.50 24.12
N ILE A 63 -1.42 -14.41 24.96
CA ILE A 63 -0.32 -13.42 24.83
C ILE A 63 0.33 -13.46 23.44
N LEU A 64 0.45 -14.64 22.82
CA LEU A 64 1.04 -14.77 21.48
C LEU A 64 0.21 -14.05 20.43
N MET A 65 -1.11 -14.27 20.42
CA MET A 65 -2.02 -13.63 19.47
C MET A 65 -2.16 -12.13 19.72
N VAL A 66 -2.14 -11.71 20.98
CA VAL A 66 -2.15 -10.28 21.35
C VAL A 66 -0.90 -9.58 20.82
N THR A 67 0.28 -10.15 21.06
CA THR A 67 1.55 -9.54 20.63
C THR A 67 1.61 -9.39 19.10
N GLN A 68 1.20 -10.43 18.37
CA GLN A 68 1.11 -10.38 16.91
C GLN A 68 0.12 -9.31 16.45
N SER A 69 -1.08 -9.26 17.03
CA SER A 69 -2.11 -8.29 16.67
C SER A 69 -1.67 -6.85 16.95
N VAL A 70 -1.07 -6.59 18.12
CA VAL A 70 -0.54 -5.27 18.48
C VAL A 70 0.59 -4.84 17.55
N SER A 71 1.51 -5.73 17.19
CA SER A 71 2.58 -5.42 16.24
C SER A 71 2.03 -5.03 14.85
N LEU A 72 0.97 -5.70 14.40
CA LEU A 72 0.29 -5.38 13.15
C LEU A 72 -0.47 -4.06 13.24
N ILE A 73 -1.16 -3.78 14.36
CA ILE A 73 -1.84 -2.49 14.60
C ILE A 73 -0.83 -1.35 14.54
N PHE A 74 0.32 -1.49 15.22
CA PHE A 74 1.37 -0.48 15.20
C PHE A 74 1.91 -0.27 13.79
N SER A 75 2.22 -1.36 13.06
CA SER A 75 2.70 -1.30 11.68
C SER A 75 1.72 -0.57 10.76
N LEU A 76 0.44 -0.91 10.82
CA LEU A 76 -0.61 -0.25 10.01
C LEU A 76 -0.83 1.22 10.43
N SER A 77 -0.70 1.53 11.72
CA SER A 77 -0.80 2.91 12.21
C SER A 77 0.33 3.79 11.66
N THR A 78 1.54 3.26 11.51
CA THR A 78 2.63 4.01 10.87
C THR A 78 2.36 4.28 9.38
N LEU A 79 1.70 3.36 8.66
CA LEU A 79 1.27 3.57 7.28
C LEU A 79 0.21 4.68 7.19
N PHE A 80 -0.77 4.66 8.10
CA PHE A 80 -1.77 5.72 8.19
C PHE A 80 -1.12 7.09 8.46
N LEU A 81 -0.17 7.16 9.39
CA LEU A 81 0.57 8.38 9.68
C LEU A 81 1.35 8.88 8.46
N LYS A 82 2.01 7.98 7.71
CA LYS A 82 2.72 8.32 6.47
C LYS A 82 1.79 8.94 5.43
N ILE A 83 0.58 8.39 5.26
CA ILE A 83 -0.43 8.95 4.35
C ILE A 83 -0.82 10.37 4.80
N ILE A 84 -1.09 10.58 6.08
CA ILE A 84 -1.40 11.91 6.63
C ILE A 84 -0.25 12.89 6.38
N VAL A 85 0.99 12.50 6.70
CA VAL A 85 2.17 13.34 6.50
C VAL A 85 2.31 13.73 5.03
N CYS A 86 2.13 12.79 4.10
CA CYS A 86 2.16 13.09 2.66
C CYS A 86 1.00 14.01 2.22
N MET A 87 -0.16 13.96 2.87
CA MET A 87 -1.27 14.87 2.61
C MET A 87 -1.03 16.27 3.17
N VAL A 88 -0.44 16.39 4.37
CA VAL A 88 -0.15 17.67 5.03
C VAL A 88 1.02 18.38 4.35
N TYR A 89 2.14 17.69 4.15
CA TYR A 89 3.37 18.24 3.54
C TYR A 89 3.40 18.03 2.03
N ARG A 90 2.22 18.09 1.41
CA ARG A 90 2.02 17.81 -0.01
C ARG A 90 2.83 18.75 -0.91
N GLU A 91 2.85 20.03 -0.58
CA GLU A 91 3.54 21.05 -1.37
C GLU A 91 5.06 20.91 -1.26
N ASP A 92 5.58 20.64 -0.06
CA ASP A 92 6.99 20.40 0.17
C ASP A 92 7.48 19.14 -0.57
N MET A 93 6.66 18.08 -0.61
CA MET A 93 6.95 16.87 -1.37
C MET A 93 7.01 17.14 -2.88
N LEU A 94 6.13 17.99 -3.42
CA LEU A 94 6.19 18.42 -4.83
C LEU A 94 7.45 19.22 -5.11
N MET A 95 7.79 20.16 -4.23
CA MET A 95 8.99 20.98 -4.37
C MET A 95 10.25 20.11 -4.34
N LEU A 96 10.29 19.13 -3.45
CA LEU A 96 11.37 18.16 -3.33
C LEU A 96 11.49 17.30 -4.59
N GLU A 97 10.37 16.79 -5.11
CA GLU A 97 10.34 16.01 -6.36
C GLU A 97 10.84 16.84 -7.55
N LYS A 98 10.37 18.09 -7.69
CA LYS A 98 10.80 18.99 -8.77
C LYS A 98 12.28 19.33 -8.70
N ASN A 99 12.79 19.63 -7.50
CA ASN A 99 14.18 20.04 -7.32
C ASN A 99 15.15 18.86 -7.46
N LEU A 100 14.95 17.77 -6.69
CA LEU A 100 15.84 16.61 -6.77
C LEU A 100 15.65 15.84 -8.06
N GLY A 101 14.41 15.63 -8.52
CA GLY A 101 14.13 14.98 -9.79
C GLY A 101 14.72 15.76 -10.96
N GLY A 102 14.55 17.09 -10.97
CA GLY A 102 15.15 17.96 -11.98
C GLY A 102 16.68 17.95 -11.95
N LYS A 103 17.30 17.94 -10.77
CA LYS A 103 18.77 17.81 -10.65
C LYS A 103 19.25 16.45 -11.13
N PHE A 104 18.56 15.38 -10.76
CA PHE A 104 18.89 14.01 -11.19
C PHE A 104 18.80 13.88 -12.72
N GLU A 105 17.73 14.39 -13.33
CA GLU A 105 17.59 14.41 -14.80
C GLU A 105 18.69 15.19 -15.51
N LYS A 106 19.09 16.35 -14.95
CA LYS A 106 20.20 17.15 -15.49
C LYS A 106 21.52 16.38 -15.46
N GLU A 107 21.80 15.68 -14.36
CA GLU A 107 22.99 14.82 -14.25
C GLU A 107 22.91 13.59 -15.15
N LEU A 108 21.72 13.03 -15.37
CA LEU A 108 21.49 11.90 -16.28
C LEU A 108 21.78 12.24 -17.74
N LYS A 109 21.70 13.52 -18.13
CA LYS A 109 22.05 13.97 -19.49
C LYS A 109 23.55 13.89 -19.76
N LYS A 110 24.41 14.03 -18.73
CA LYS A 110 25.86 13.91 -18.85
C LYS A 110 26.27 12.45 -18.97
N GLU A 111 26.92 12.08 -20.07
CA GLU A 111 27.28 10.69 -20.36
C GLU A 111 28.21 10.07 -19.32
N GLU A 112 29.12 10.87 -18.76
CA GLU A 112 30.06 10.46 -17.71
C GLU A 112 29.36 9.99 -16.43
N ASN A 113 28.21 10.59 -16.08
CA ASN A 113 27.51 10.31 -14.83
C ASN A 113 26.46 9.18 -14.96
N ARG A 114 26.00 8.89 -16.19
CA ARG A 114 25.02 7.83 -16.47
C ARG A 114 25.38 6.45 -15.89
N PRO A 115 26.61 5.90 -16.04
CA PRO A 115 26.90 4.56 -15.56
C PRO A 115 26.81 4.45 -14.03
N ILE A 116 27.21 5.50 -13.31
CA ILE A 116 27.16 5.58 -11.86
C ILE A 116 25.72 5.73 -11.37
N LEU A 117 24.96 6.64 -11.98
CA LEU A 117 23.57 6.91 -11.58
C LEU A 117 22.61 5.75 -11.90
N LEU A 118 22.90 4.98 -12.96
CA LEU A 118 22.05 3.88 -13.42
C LEU A 118 22.57 2.49 -13.01
N GLU A 119 23.63 2.40 -12.21
CA GLU A 119 24.27 1.13 -11.85
C GLU A 119 23.27 0.15 -11.22
N ARG A 120 22.43 0.64 -10.30
CA ARG A 120 21.52 -0.18 -9.48
C ARG A 120 20.06 -0.09 -9.88
N ILE A 121 19.74 0.53 -11.01
CA ILE A 121 18.34 0.76 -11.41
C ILE A 121 17.53 -0.54 -11.51
N THR A 122 18.15 -1.61 -11.99
CA THR A 122 17.52 -2.94 -12.10
C THR A 122 17.17 -3.52 -10.73
N VAL A 123 18.01 -3.31 -9.71
CA VAL A 123 17.78 -3.78 -8.34
C VAL A 123 16.58 -3.04 -7.74
N TYR A 124 16.57 -1.72 -7.83
CA TYR A 124 15.43 -0.91 -7.34
C TYR A 124 14.13 -1.26 -8.06
N THR A 125 14.20 -1.50 -9.37
CA THR A 125 13.04 -1.88 -10.18
C THR A 125 12.48 -3.24 -9.73
N LYS A 126 13.34 -4.24 -9.50
CA LYS A 126 12.90 -5.56 -9.00
C LYS A 126 12.31 -5.46 -7.60
N LEU A 127 12.95 -4.72 -6.70
CA LEU A 127 12.45 -4.51 -5.34
C LEU A 127 11.07 -3.85 -5.34
N MET A 128 10.86 -2.83 -6.18
CA MET A 128 9.55 -2.20 -6.36
C MET A 128 8.48 -3.22 -6.74
N TYR A 129 8.74 -4.09 -7.73
CA TYR A 129 7.75 -5.10 -8.14
C TYR A 129 7.47 -6.12 -7.05
N ILE A 130 8.50 -6.62 -6.36
CA ILE A 130 8.34 -7.58 -5.27
C ILE A 130 7.48 -6.97 -4.15
N LEU A 131 7.79 -5.73 -3.75
CA LEU A 131 7.01 -5.03 -2.73
C LEU A 131 5.58 -4.77 -3.18
N ALA A 132 5.37 -4.34 -4.43
CA ALA A 132 4.02 -4.13 -4.96
C ALA A 132 3.21 -5.43 -5.02
N LEU A 133 3.83 -6.53 -5.46
CA LEU A 133 3.20 -7.85 -5.54
C LEU A 133 2.86 -8.43 -4.16
N LEU A 134 3.64 -8.12 -3.12
CA LEU A 134 3.37 -8.60 -1.76
C LEU A 134 2.36 -7.73 -1.02
N LEU A 135 2.48 -6.40 -1.14
CA LEU A 135 1.65 -5.45 -0.39
C LEU A 135 0.23 -5.33 -0.95
N PHE A 136 0.07 -5.37 -2.27
CA PHE A 136 -1.24 -5.22 -2.89
C PHE A 136 -2.24 -6.32 -2.45
N PRO A 137 -1.96 -7.63 -2.62
CA PRO A 137 -2.89 -8.68 -2.20
C PRO A 137 -3.05 -8.74 -0.68
N SER A 138 -1.99 -8.48 0.10
CA SER A 138 -2.07 -8.54 1.57
C SER A 138 -2.98 -7.47 2.17
N LEU A 139 -3.15 -6.32 1.51
CA LEU A 139 -4.09 -5.29 1.94
C LEU A 139 -5.47 -5.41 1.28
N PHE A 140 -5.52 -5.84 0.01
CA PHE A 140 -6.74 -5.85 -0.80
C PHE A 140 -7.64 -7.06 -0.54
N ILE A 141 -7.07 -8.25 -0.41
CA ILE A 141 -7.81 -9.50 -0.19
C ILE A 141 -8.60 -9.49 1.15
N PRO A 142 -8.01 -9.15 2.32
CA PRO A 142 -8.71 -9.22 3.61
C PRO A 142 -9.86 -8.22 3.77
N THR A 143 -9.90 -7.20 2.93
CA THR A 143 -10.84 -6.09 3.00
C THR A 143 -11.95 -6.24 1.96
N THR A 144 -11.61 -6.52 0.69
CA THR A 144 -12.59 -6.60 -0.40
C THR A 144 -13.36 -7.91 -0.46
N LEU A 145 -12.73 -9.06 -0.23
CA LEU A 145 -13.42 -10.36 -0.32
C LEU A 145 -14.59 -10.49 0.66
N PRO A 146 -14.46 -10.09 1.94
CA PRO A 146 -15.58 -10.17 2.88
C PRO A 146 -16.75 -9.26 2.48
N ILE A 147 -16.47 -8.07 1.92
CA ILE A 147 -17.50 -7.15 1.44
C ILE A 147 -18.24 -7.74 0.24
N LEU A 148 -17.51 -8.31 -0.72
CA LEU A 148 -18.09 -8.94 -1.90
C LEU A 148 -18.96 -10.15 -1.52
N MET A 149 -18.51 -10.96 -0.55
CA MET A 149 -19.27 -12.10 -0.05
C MET A 149 -20.52 -11.66 0.72
N ALA A 150 -20.43 -10.59 1.53
CA ALA A 150 -21.58 -10.02 2.23
C ALA A 150 -22.66 -9.53 1.25
N ILE A 151 -22.27 -8.90 0.13
CA ILE A 151 -23.22 -8.44 -0.90
C ILE A 151 -23.90 -9.63 -1.61
N LYS A 152 -23.19 -10.74 -1.82
CA LYS A 152 -23.72 -11.92 -2.53
C LYS A 152 -24.60 -12.84 -1.67
N GLY A 153 -24.71 -12.61 -0.36
CA GLY A 153 -25.62 -13.35 0.52
C GLY A 153 -25.31 -14.84 0.70
N ASN A 154 -24.13 -15.32 0.29
CA ASN A 154 -23.74 -16.72 0.46
C ASN A 154 -23.11 -16.95 1.84
N ASN A 155 -23.36 -18.15 2.40
CA ASN A 155 -22.74 -18.63 3.64
C ASN A 155 -21.22 -18.36 3.63
N TYR A 156 -20.77 -17.66 4.68
CA TYR A 156 -19.44 -17.09 4.76
C TYR A 156 -18.39 -18.19 4.96
N ILE A 157 -17.39 -18.22 4.08
CA ILE A 157 -16.18 -19.04 4.29
C ILE A 157 -15.26 -18.23 5.21
N TYR A 158 -14.74 -18.85 6.27
CA TYR A 158 -13.68 -18.27 7.11
C TYR A 158 -12.43 -18.04 6.25
N ILE A 159 -12.25 -16.83 5.73
CA ILE A 159 -11.01 -16.47 5.02
C ILE A 159 -9.91 -16.11 6.04
N TYR A 160 -10.27 -15.73 7.28
CA TYR A 160 -9.33 -15.32 8.33
C TYR A 160 -9.75 -15.85 9.71
N LEU A 161 -8.76 -16.15 10.56
CA LEU A 161 -8.97 -16.40 11.99
C LEU A 161 -9.53 -15.13 12.64
N GLY A 162 -10.81 -15.12 12.99
CA GLY A 162 -11.41 -14.02 13.73
C GLY A 162 -12.93 -14.12 13.85
N ASN A 163 -13.48 -13.54 14.92
CA ASN A 163 -14.91 -13.39 15.10
C ASN A 163 -15.40 -12.24 14.20
N TYR A 164 -16.27 -12.55 13.25
CA TYR A 164 -16.89 -11.56 12.39
C TYR A 164 -18.00 -10.81 13.16
N PRO A 165 -18.22 -9.51 12.89
CA PRO A 165 -19.25 -8.71 13.58
C PRO A 165 -20.70 -9.03 13.14
N PHE A 166 -20.91 -10.11 12.40
CA PHE A 166 -22.20 -10.58 11.91
C PHE A 166 -22.34 -12.08 12.19
N PRO A 167 -23.56 -12.57 12.47
CA PRO A 167 -23.79 -13.99 12.74
C PRO A 167 -23.51 -14.81 11.47
N VAL A 168 -22.51 -15.69 11.55
CA VAL A 168 -22.12 -16.59 10.47
C VAL A 168 -22.66 -17.98 10.78
N THR A 169 -23.53 -18.52 9.92
CA THR A 169 -23.94 -19.93 9.93
C THR A 169 -22.77 -20.81 9.50
N GLY A 170 -22.08 -21.41 10.47
CA GLY A 170 -20.95 -22.31 10.24
C GLY A 170 -21.40 -23.59 9.54
N GLY A 171 -20.89 -23.82 8.32
CA GLY A 171 -21.31 -24.96 7.49
C GLY A 171 -20.22 -25.49 6.55
N SER A 172 -18.93 -25.31 6.85
CA SER A 172 -17.87 -25.93 6.04
C SER A 172 -16.67 -26.31 6.91
N PRO A 173 -16.09 -27.53 6.74
CA PRO A 173 -15.08 -28.10 7.62
C PRO A 173 -13.65 -27.66 7.28
N LEU A 174 -13.49 -26.53 6.60
CA LEU A 174 -12.18 -25.98 6.28
C LEU A 174 -11.89 -24.86 7.27
N TYR A 175 -10.95 -25.19 8.18
CA TYR A 175 -10.31 -24.36 9.19
C TYR A 175 -10.93 -24.46 10.61
N TRP A 176 -10.05 -24.88 11.51
CA TRP A 176 -10.20 -25.13 12.94
C TRP A 176 -10.31 -23.82 13.73
#